data_AF-A0A374TEA9-F1
#
_entry.id   AF-A0A374TEA9-F1
#
_cell.length_a   1.000
_cell.length_b   1.000
_cell.length_c   1.000
_cell.angle_alpha   90.00
_cell.angle_beta   90.00
_cell.angle_gamma   90.00
#
_symmetry.space_group_name_H-M   'P 1'
#
loop_
_entity.id
_entity.type
_entity.pdbx_description
1 polymer ?
#
loop_
_entity_poly.entity_id
_entity_poly.type
_entity_poly.pdbx_seq_one_letter_code
_entity_poly.pdbx_strand_id
1 'polypeptide(L)'
;MKADGFFTKHTNNPLLQFINAKGEKEKWYDFEGIIQEYATRGEQAVNLKMIDKLLPIIGKALDLDEESFKEIKGYKHLCGIVPEFDRVIEYATKNNYLDFAADYDIMEKCVYIKKARSQYSEEQRDLVKEAMRLLKDELVAFLKSAKINNEENSLAFMIFFSIMGIYDAGYKGLTMKLSDYSKKYQGSFPDFKIVSFNYTDTISNLVKFLQRIKFDSRIDLETDDLKENFYRIHGALDSEVIFGIDSECDIPNAFISLRKSNHISINAKQRFSDIIENSKRIIIFGHSIYGIDYEYYADFLEKNKDTEVVVIYHNEDGKKEFENEMENRGVMRSINYEYIVISDHFFEFCKNIAEEQQLFFEKEK
;
A
#
# COMPACT_ATOMS: atom_id res chain seq x y z
N MET A 1 -34.55 3.60 10.16
CA MET A 1 -33.43 3.08 10.98
C MET A 1 -32.15 3.27 10.19
N LYS A 2 -31.20 4.07 10.67
CA LYS A 2 -29.86 4.14 10.06
C LYS A 2 -29.22 2.77 10.29
N ALA A 3 -28.76 2.12 9.22
CA ALA A 3 -28.01 0.88 9.36
C ALA A 3 -26.80 1.14 10.29
N ASP A 4 -26.59 0.27 11.27
CA ASP A 4 -25.41 0.38 12.16
C ASP A 4 -24.14 0.45 11.29
N GLY A 5 -23.28 1.43 11.57
CA GLY A 5 -22.05 1.66 10.81
C GLY A 5 -21.11 0.46 10.92
N PHE A 6 -20.28 0.24 9.88
CA PHE A 6 -19.29 -0.85 9.82
C PHE A 6 -18.56 -1.09 11.15
N PHE A 7 -17.95 -0.05 11.72
CA PHE A 7 -17.22 -0.17 12.99
C PHE A 7 -18.10 -0.54 14.19
N THR A 8 -19.35 -0.08 14.23
CA THR A 8 -20.32 -0.41 15.29
C THR A 8 -20.68 -1.90 15.29
N LYS A 9 -20.62 -2.57 14.13
CA LYS A 9 -20.90 -4.01 14.00
C LYS A 9 -19.71 -4.90 14.40
N HIS A 10 -18.51 -4.34 14.45
CA HIS A 10 -17.27 -5.08 14.66
C HIS A 10 -16.51 -4.62 15.91
N THR A 11 -17.25 -4.23 16.95
CA THR A 11 -16.69 -3.81 18.24
C THR A 11 -15.91 -4.91 18.95
N ASN A 12 -16.06 -6.18 18.59
CA ASN A 12 -15.28 -7.25 19.22
C ASN A 12 -13.88 -7.42 18.63
N ASN A 13 -13.51 -6.66 17.60
CA ASN A 13 -12.20 -6.75 16.96
C ASN A 13 -11.29 -5.59 17.39
N PRO A 14 -10.16 -5.84 18.08
CA PRO A 14 -9.30 -4.78 18.60
C PRO A 14 -8.69 -3.87 17.54
N LEU A 15 -8.29 -4.40 16.37
CA LEU A 15 -7.75 -3.58 15.28
C LEU A 15 -8.82 -2.64 14.73
N LEU A 16 -10.04 -3.14 14.50
CA LEU A 16 -11.14 -2.31 13.99
C LEU A 16 -11.58 -1.24 15.01
N GLN A 17 -11.56 -1.56 16.31
CA GLN A 17 -11.77 -0.57 17.36
C GLN A 17 -10.67 0.49 17.36
N PHE A 18 -9.41 0.07 17.25
CA PHE A 18 -8.26 0.99 17.23
C PHE A 18 -8.35 1.96 16.05
N ILE A 19 -8.67 1.43 14.86
CA ILE A 19 -8.91 2.25 13.67
C ILE A 19 -10.05 3.24 13.89
N ASN A 20 -11.21 2.78 14.40
CA ASN A 20 -12.37 3.64 14.64
C ASN A 20 -12.10 4.75 15.69
N ALA A 21 -11.25 4.46 16.69
CA ALA A 21 -10.89 5.45 17.70
C ALA A 21 -9.92 6.51 17.16
N LYS A 22 -9.09 6.16 16.16
CA LYS A 22 -8.07 7.03 15.57
C LYS A 22 -8.56 7.75 14.32
N GLY A 23 -9.50 7.18 13.58
CA GLY A 23 -9.96 7.68 12.30
C GLY A 23 -11.48 7.77 12.23
N GLU A 24 -12.00 8.98 12.01
CA GLU A 24 -13.34 9.14 11.44
C GLU A 24 -13.30 8.63 9.98
N LYS A 25 -14.35 7.90 9.58
CA LYS A 25 -14.55 7.24 8.28
C LYS A 25 -14.23 8.06 7.02
N GLU A 26 -13.98 9.36 7.14
CA GLU A 26 -13.79 10.30 6.04
C GLU A 26 -12.32 10.40 5.56
N LYS A 27 -11.37 9.72 6.23
CA LYS A 27 -9.94 9.74 5.86
C LYS A 27 -9.33 8.34 5.68
N TRP A 28 -9.81 7.57 4.69
CA TRP A 28 -9.20 6.30 4.29
C TRP A 28 -7.69 6.39 3.97
N TYR A 29 -7.19 7.59 3.66
CA TYR A 29 -5.79 7.88 3.30
C TYR A 29 -4.75 7.55 4.38
N ASP A 30 -5.14 7.42 5.67
CA ASP A 30 -4.20 7.20 6.78
C ASP A 30 -4.33 5.80 7.43
N PHE A 31 -5.10 4.89 6.82
CA PHE A 31 -5.36 3.59 7.43
C PHE A 31 -4.09 2.76 7.57
N GLU A 32 -3.18 2.81 6.60
CA GLU A 32 -1.92 2.05 6.68
C GLU A 32 -1.04 2.56 7.83
N GLY A 33 -0.97 3.89 8.03
CA GLY A 33 -0.29 4.50 9.18
C GLY A 33 -0.90 4.08 10.52
N ILE A 34 -2.23 4.06 10.61
CA ILE A 34 -2.95 3.60 11.82
C ILE A 34 -2.76 2.10 12.07
N ILE A 35 -2.81 1.26 11.03
CA ILE A 35 -2.55 -0.19 11.13
C ILE A 35 -1.10 -0.43 11.56
N GLN A 36 -0.15 0.35 11.04
CA GLN A 36 1.25 0.28 11.44
C GLN A 36 1.43 0.70 12.90
N GLU A 37 0.76 1.77 13.35
CA GLU A 37 0.76 2.17 14.76
C GLU A 37 0.23 1.04 15.65
N TYR A 38 -0.90 0.42 15.27
CA TYR A 38 -1.45 -0.73 15.99
C TYR A 38 -0.44 -1.89 16.05
N ALA A 39 0.16 -2.24 14.91
CA ALA A 39 1.05 -3.40 14.79
C ALA A 39 2.39 -3.22 15.52
N THR A 40 2.82 -1.97 15.73
CA THR A 40 4.13 -1.65 16.33
C THR A 40 4.03 -1.18 17.78
N ARG A 41 2.99 -0.41 18.12
CA ARG A 41 2.81 0.32 19.38
C ARG A 41 1.46 0.08 20.06
N GLY A 42 0.53 -0.61 19.39
CA GLY A 42 -0.74 -1.00 20.00
C GLY A 42 -0.54 -1.90 21.22
N GLU A 43 -1.50 -1.88 22.14
CA GLU A 43 -1.45 -2.65 23.39
C GLU A 43 -1.11 -4.12 23.13
N GLN A 44 -1.78 -4.74 22.14
CA GLN A 44 -1.55 -6.12 21.76
C GLN A 44 -0.13 -6.35 21.21
N ALA A 45 0.40 -5.39 20.44
CA ALA A 45 1.77 -5.46 19.91
C ALA A 45 2.81 -5.38 21.02
N VAL A 46 2.70 -4.37 21.90
CA VAL A 46 3.58 -4.15 23.05
C VAL A 46 3.62 -5.40 23.91
N ASN A 47 2.44 -5.94 24.22
CA ASN A 47 2.33 -7.13 25.03
C ASN A 47 3.00 -8.35 24.40
N LEU A 48 2.77 -8.64 23.11
CA LEU A 48 3.43 -9.75 22.42
C LEU A 48 4.96 -9.60 22.42
N LYS A 49 5.47 -8.39 22.13
CA LYS A 49 6.92 -8.11 22.13
C LYS A 49 7.53 -8.30 23.52
N MET A 50 6.85 -7.83 24.56
CA MET A 50 7.32 -7.99 25.94
C MET A 50 7.37 -9.47 26.34
N ILE A 51 6.36 -10.26 25.99
CA ILE A 51 6.34 -11.70 26.24
C ILE A 51 7.48 -12.42 25.49
N ASP A 52 7.66 -12.08 24.22
CA ASP A 52 8.71 -12.66 23.36
C ASP A 52 10.12 -12.34 23.87
N LYS A 53 10.30 -11.18 24.52
CA LYS A 53 11.57 -10.78 25.15
C LYS A 53 11.78 -11.46 26.52
N LEU A 54 10.74 -11.50 27.36
CA LEU A 54 10.84 -11.96 28.75
C LEU A 54 11.02 -13.48 28.87
N LEU A 55 10.36 -14.27 28.02
CA LEU A 55 10.44 -15.74 28.08
C LEU A 55 11.87 -16.30 27.94
N PRO A 56 12.68 -15.86 26.95
CA PRO A 56 14.09 -16.26 26.86
C PRO A 56 14.91 -15.87 28.08
N ILE A 57 14.66 -14.68 28.66
CA ILE A 57 15.37 -14.19 29.86
C ILE A 57 15.04 -15.09 31.06
N ILE A 58 13.77 -15.44 31.25
CA ILE A 58 13.36 -16.38 32.29
C ILE A 58 14.03 -17.75 32.08
N GLY A 59 14.07 -18.24 30.83
CA GLY A 59 14.76 -19.49 30.51
C GLY A 59 16.24 -19.48 30.93
N LYS A 60 16.98 -18.42 30.58
CA LYS A 60 18.38 -18.26 30.99
C LYS A 60 18.55 -18.17 32.50
N ALA A 61 17.65 -17.46 33.19
CA ALA A 61 17.68 -17.37 34.64
C ALA A 61 17.47 -18.72 35.33
N LEU A 62 16.61 -19.59 34.77
CA LEU A 62 16.45 -20.98 35.22
C LEU A 62 17.71 -21.82 34.96
N ASP A 63 18.47 -21.50 33.91
CA ASP A 63 19.78 -22.08 33.61
C ASP A 63 20.94 -21.42 34.40
N LEU A 64 20.63 -20.79 35.54
CA LEU A 64 21.58 -20.17 36.49
C LEU A 64 22.31 -18.91 35.96
N ASP A 65 21.76 -18.20 34.98
CA ASP A 65 22.29 -16.91 34.53
C ASP A 65 21.84 -15.74 35.43
N GLU A 66 22.77 -15.23 36.23
CA GLU A 66 22.50 -14.16 37.22
C GLU A 66 22.10 -12.83 36.57
N GLU A 67 22.67 -12.49 35.41
CA GLU A 67 22.38 -11.23 34.71
C GLU A 67 20.95 -11.22 34.14
N SER A 68 20.52 -12.34 33.53
CA SER A 68 19.13 -12.51 33.10
C SER A 68 18.16 -12.44 34.28
N PHE A 69 18.52 -13.04 35.42
CA PHE A 69 17.71 -12.94 36.64
C PHE A 69 17.55 -11.49 37.13
N LYS A 70 18.62 -10.68 37.09
CA LYS A 70 18.55 -9.25 37.41
C LYS A 70 17.62 -8.50 36.43
N GLU A 71 17.65 -8.86 35.15
CA GLU A 71 16.81 -8.22 34.13
C GLU A 71 15.31 -8.47 34.37
N ILE A 72 14.91 -9.66 34.85
CA ILE A 72 13.50 -10.00 35.15
C ILE A 72 12.86 -8.98 36.10
N LYS A 73 13.62 -8.51 37.11
CA LYS A 73 13.16 -7.55 38.13
C LYS A 73 12.76 -6.19 37.54
N GLY A 74 13.27 -5.87 36.35
CA GLY A 74 13.00 -4.60 35.67
C GLY A 74 11.67 -4.56 34.91
N TYR A 75 11.01 -5.70 34.70
CA TYR A 75 9.72 -5.76 33.99
C TYR A 75 8.58 -5.40 34.95
N LYS A 76 7.64 -4.55 34.50
CA LYS A 76 6.40 -4.23 35.24
C LYS A 76 5.18 -4.55 34.37
N HIS A 77 4.20 -5.22 34.99
CA HIS A 77 2.83 -5.44 34.53
C HIS A 77 2.64 -6.11 33.16
N LEU A 78 2.52 -7.45 33.18
CA LEU A 78 2.01 -8.25 32.05
C LEU A 78 0.67 -8.94 32.38
N CYS A 79 -0.01 -8.47 33.43
CA CYS A 79 -1.26 -9.03 33.96
C CYS A 79 -2.41 -9.13 32.95
N GLY A 80 -2.40 -8.31 31.89
CA GLY A 80 -3.47 -8.26 30.89
C GLY A 80 -3.61 -9.53 30.05
N ILE A 81 -2.59 -10.40 30.01
CA ILE A 81 -2.60 -11.62 29.19
C ILE A 81 -2.39 -12.87 30.03
N VAL A 82 -1.36 -12.89 30.87
CA VAL A 82 -1.02 -14.07 31.68
C VAL A 82 -0.65 -13.61 33.10
N PRO A 83 -1.57 -13.72 34.09
CA PRO A 83 -1.33 -13.30 35.47
C PRO A 83 -0.08 -13.93 36.12
N GLU A 84 0.34 -15.09 35.63
CA GLU A 84 1.51 -15.82 36.08
C GLU A 84 2.83 -15.07 35.83
N PHE A 85 2.90 -14.15 34.85
CA PHE A 85 4.07 -13.32 34.66
C PHE A 85 4.36 -12.46 35.88
N ASP A 86 3.34 -11.82 36.44
CA ASP A 86 3.51 -10.97 37.61
C ASP A 86 3.95 -11.79 38.82
N ARG A 87 3.47 -13.03 38.95
CA ARG A 87 3.93 -13.96 40.00
C ARG A 87 5.40 -14.32 39.85
N VAL A 88 5.88 -14.56 38.63
CA VAL A 88 7.30 -14.87 38.34
C VAL A 88 8.17 -13.64 38.62
N ILE A 89 7.75 -12.45 38.21
CA ILE A 89 8.47 -11.19 38.45
C ILE A 89 8.51 -10.87 39.96
N GLU A 90 7.39 -11.04 40.67
CA GLU A 90 7.30 -10.82 42.11
C GLU A 90 8.20 -11.78 42.89
N TYR A 91 8.20 -13.07 42.49
CA TYR A 91 9.09 -14.06 43.07
C TYR A 91 10.55 -13.68 42.84
N ALA A 92 10.93 -13.31 41.62
CA ALA A 92 12.29 -12.89 41.31
C ALA A 92 12.72 -11.69 42.17
N THR A 93 11.82 -10.74 42.41
CA THR A 93 12.09 -9.55 43.25
C THR A 93 12.37 -9.91 44.71
N LYS A 94 11.75 -10.97 45.23
CA LYS A 94 11.83 -11.37 46.64
C LYS A 94 12.94 -12.39 46.96
N ASN A 95 13.44 -13.10 45.95
CA ASN A 95 14.36 -14.22 46.13
C ASN A 95 15.71 -13.96 45.42
N ASN A 96 16.67 -14.87 45.61
CA ASN A 96 17.92 -14.89 44.85
C ASN A 96 17.81 -15.83 43.63
N TYR A 97 18.81 -15.78 42.75
CA TYR A 97 18.78 -16.54 41.49
C TYR A 97 18.87 -18.06 41.68
N LEU A 98 19.51 -18.55 42.76
CA LEU A 98 19.61 -19.98 43.06
C LEU A 98 18.25 -20.53 43.48
N ASP A 99 17.55 -19.81 44.37
CA ASP A 99 16.19 -20.18 44.79
C ASP A 99 15.22 -20.14 43.60
N PHE A 100 15.34 -19.13 42.74
CA PHE A 100 14.54 -19.01 41.52
C PHE A 100 14.72 -20.21 40.57
N ALA A 101 15.95 -20.65 40.35
CA ALA A 101 16.25 -21.77 39.46
C ALA A 101 15.85 -23.13 40.03
N ALA A 102 15.83 -23.26 41.37
CA ALA A 102 15.48 -24.51 42.05
C ALA A 102 13.96 -24.66 42.31
N ASP A 103 13.16 -23.62 42.11
CA ASP A 103 11.74 -23.61 42.43
C ASP A 103 10.87 -24.27 41.35
N TYR A 104 10.28 -25.42 41.69
CA TYR A 104 9.42 -26.20 40.79
C TYR A 104 8.15 -25.45 40.36
N ASP A 105 7.58 -24.61 41.22
CA ASP A 105 6.38 -23.83 40.91
C ASP A 105 6.71 -22.70 39.91
N ILE A 106 7.92 -22.13 39.96
CA ILE A 106 8.41 -21.23 38.91
C ILE A 106 8.57 -21.96 37.57
N MET A 107 9.14 -23.16 37.57
CA MET A 107 9.26 -23.98 36.35
C MET A 107 7.87 -24.29 35.74
N GLU A 108 6.90 -24.68 36.57
CA GLU A 108 5.54 -24.98 36.13
C GLU A 108 4.83 -23.74 35.56
N LYS A 109 4.95 -22.58 36.22
CA LYS A 109 4.46 -21.30 35.70
C LYS A 109 5.07 -20.95 34.35
N CYS A 110 6.35 -21.21 34.13
CA CYS A 110 6.99 -20.98 32.84
C CYS A 110 6.40 -21.83 31.72
N VAL A 111 6.06 -23.09 32.00
CA VAL A 111 5.35 -23.96 31.05
C VAL A 111 3.96 -23.39 30.73
N TYR A 112 3.22 -22.96 31.76
CA TYR A 112 1.91 -22.34 31.58
C TYR A 112 1.99 -21.06 30.74
N ILE A 113 2.94 -20.17 31.05
CA ILE A 113 3.17 -18.93 30.31
C ILE A 113 3.44 -19.20 28.82
N LYS A 114 4.29 -20.19 28.50
CA LYS A 114 4.56 -20.58 27.10
C LYS A 114 3.30 -21.02 26.37
N LYS A 115 2.43 -21.80 27.04
CA LYS A 115 1.15 -22.24 26.50
C LYS A 115 0.19 -21.07 26.29
N ALA A 116 0.02 -20.22 27.30
CA ALA A 116 -0.85 -19.06 27.25
C ALA A 116 -0.41 -18.05 26.17
N ARG A 117 0.90 -17.82 26.02
CA ARG A 117 1.45 -17.05 24.87
C ARG A 117 1.03 -17.66 23.55
N SER A 118 1.19 -18.97 23.36
CA SER A 118 0.85 -19.62 22.09
C SER A 118 -0.61 -19.41 21.74
N GLN A 119 -1.50 -19.57 22.73
CA GLN A 119 -2.95 -19.35 22.56
C GLN A 119 -3.27 -17.89 22.25
N TYR A 120 -2.71 -16.96 23.00
CA TYR A 120 -2.91 -15.54 22.76
C TYR A 120 -2.37 -15.10 21.38
N SER A 121 -1.20 -15.61 20.97
CA SER A 121 -0.62 -15.32 19.66
C SER A 121 -1.48 -15.85 18.51
N GLU A 122 -2.10 -17.01 18.68
CA GLU A 122 -3.05 -17.59 17.73
C GLU A 122 -4.35 -16.77 17.66
N GLU A 123 -4.93 -16.41 18.80
CA GLU A 123 -6.11 -15.53 18.87
C GLU A 123 -5.86 -14.18 18.18
N GLN A 124 -4.73 -13.53 18.50
CA GLN A 124 -4.35 -12.26 17.89
C GLN A 124 -4.16 -12.37 16.37
N ARG A 125 -3.61 -13.50 15.90
CA ARG A 125 -3.46 -13.78 14.46
C ARG A 125 -4.82 -13.89 13.78
N ASP A 126 -5.77 -14.60 14.38
CA ASP A 126 -7.10 -14.81 13.80
C ASP A 126 -7.92 -13.51 13.79
N LEU A 127 -7.84 -12.72 14.89
CA LEU A 127 -8.48 -11.41 14.97
C LEU A 127 -7.97 -10.45 13.89
N VAL A 128 -6.65 -10.41 13.68
CA VAL A 128 -6.04 -9.56 12.66
C VAL A 128 -6.39 -10.01 11.25
N LYS A 129 -6.37 -11.33 10.97
CA LYS A 129 -6.80 -11.85 9.67
C LYS A 129 -8.25 -11.48 9.36
N GLU A 130 -9.14 -11.64 10.33
CA GLU A 130 -10.55 -11.31 10.16
C GLU A 130 -10.76 -9.80 9.99
N ALA A 131 -10.03 -8.97 10.75
CA ALA A 131 -10.06 -7.51 10.58
C ALA A 131 -9.65 -7.11 9.16
N MET A 132 -8.57 -7.68 8.64
CA MET A 132 -8.10 -7.40 7.27
C MET A 132 -9.11 -7.83 6.22
N ARG A 133 -9.74 -9.00 6.39
CA ARG A 133 -10.81 -9.47 5.50
C ARG A 133 -11.98 -8.48 5.49
N LEU A 134 -12.46 -8.07 6.66
CA LEU A 134 -13.56 -7.11 6.81
C LEU A 134 -13.23 -5.72 6.25
N LEU A 135 -12.02 -5.21 6.48
CA LEU A 135 -11.57 -3.93 5.94
C LEU A 135 -11.49 -3.97 4.41
N LYS A 136 -10.98 -5.06 3.84
CA LYS A 136 -10.95 -5.24 2.38
C LYS A 136 -12.37 -5.26 1.80
N ASP A 137 -13.30 -5.98 2.43
CA ASP A 137 -14.71 -6.02 2.00
C ASP A 137 -15.34 -4.62 2.04
N GLU A 138 -15.14 -3.86 3.12
CA GLU A 138 -15.65 -2.49 3.27
C GLU A 138 -14.99 -1.53 2.27
N LEU A 139 -13.68 -1.65 2.03
CA LEU A 139 -12.95 -0.85 1.04
C LEU A 139 -13.48 -1.13 -0.36
N VAL A 140 -13.68 -2.40 -0.73
CA VAL A 140 -14.26 -2.79 -2.02
C VAL A 140 -15.67 -2.25 -2.17
N ALA A 141 -16.50 -2.34 -1.13
CA ALA A 141 -17.86 -1.79 -1.15
C ALA A 141 -17.85 -0.26 -1.31
N PHE A 142 -16.99 0.43 -0.56
CA PHE A 142 -16.79 1.88 -0.64
C PHE A 142 -16.37 2.31 -2.05
N LEU A 143 -15.31 1.70 -2.61
CA LEU A 143 -14.79 2.02 -3.93
C LEU A 143 -15.78 1.69 -5.06
N LYS A 144 -16.55 0.59 -4.95
CA LYS A 144 -17.62 0.28 -5.91
C LYS A 144 -18.78 1.30 -5.86
N SER A 145 -19.03 1.88 -4.68
CA SER A 145 -20.06 2.90 -4.50
C SER A 145 -19.61 4.30 -4.93
N ALA A 146 -18.30 4.55 -4.90
CA ALA A 146 -17.70 5.81 -5.33
C ALA A 146 -17.94 6.00 -6.84
N LYS A 147 -18.78 6.98 -7.19
CA LYS A 147 -19.00 7.35 -8.59
C LYS A 147 -17.82 8.16 -9.08
N ILE A 148 -17.17 7.70 -10.14
CA ILE A 148 -16.23 8.52 -10.90
C ILE A 148 -17.04 9.68 -11.53
N ASN A 149 -16.71 10.92 -11.18
CA ASN A 149 -17.27 12.09 -11.83
C ASN A 149 -16.71 12.16 -13.25
N ASN A 150 -17.56 11.94 -14.26
CA ASN A 150 -17.11 11.80 -15.64
C ASN A 150 -16.77 13.16 -16.29
N GLU A 151 -17.18 14.29 -15.70
CA GLU A 151 -16.94 15.62 -16.26
C GLU A 151 -15.51 16.14 -15.98
N GLU A 152 -14.90 15.74 -14.86
CA GLU A 152 -13.59 16.23 -14.40
C GLU A 152 -12.39 15.44 -14.97
N ASN A 153 -12.61 14.29 -15.61
CA ASN A 153 -11.54 13.37 -16.02
C ASN A 153 -11.01 13.58 -17.46
N SER A 154 -11.50 14.61 -18.16
CA SER A 154 -11.20 14.91 -19.57
C SER A 154 -9.71 14.86 -19.95
N LEU A 155 -8.85 15.39 -19.09
CA LEU A 155 -7.42 15.60 -19.35
C LEU A 155 -6.59 14.33 -19.07
N ALA A 156 -6.92 13.58 -18.02
CA ALA A 156 -6.28 12.28 -17.73
C ALA A 156 -6.39 11.33 -18.92
N PHE A 157 -7.58 11.30 -19.56
CA PHE A 157 -7.83 10.46 -20.75
C PHE A 157 -6.83 10.76 -21.87
N MET A 158 -6.56 12.04 -22.13
CA MET A 158 -5.67 12.42 -23.24
C MET A 158 -4.25 11.92 -23.00
N ILE A 159 -3.74 12.02 -21.77
CA ILE A 159 -2.42 11.49 -21.40
C ILE A 159 -2.36 9.97 -21.65
N PHE A 160 -3.37 9.22 -21.16
CA PHE A 160 -3.42 7.76 -21.32
C PHE A 160 -3.45 7.31 -22.78
N PHE A 161 -4.21 7.97 -23.64
CA PHE A 161 -4.21 7.59 -25.06
C PHE A 161 -2.94 8.07 -25.77
N SER A 162 -2.39 9.21 -25.39
CA SER A 162 -1.13 9.71 -25.96
C SER A 162 0.03 8.77 -25.72
N ILE A 163 0.20 8.21 -24.52
CA ILE A 163 1.25 7.21 -24.24
C ILE A 163 1.05 5.89 -25.03
N MET A 164 -0.18 5.62 -25.50
CA MET A 164 -0.47 4.50 -26.40
C MET A 164 -0.18 4.85 -27.87
N GLY A 165 0.30 6.06 -28.15
CA GLY A 165 0.50 6.58 -29.50
C GLY A 165 -0.80 7.03 -30.18
N ILE A 166 -1.84 7.40 -29.43
CA ILE A 166 -3.15 7.79 -29.97
C ILE A 166 -3.52 9.19 -29.47
N TYR A 167 -3.63 10.16 -30.38
CA TYR A 167 -3.98 11.53 -30.00
C TYR A 167 -4.92 12.19 -31.00
N ASP A 168 -5.91 12.92 -30.48
CA ASP A 168 -6.73 13.88 -31.21
C ASP A 168 -7.23 14.94 -30.23
N ALA A 169 -7.32 16.20 -30.66
CA ALA A 169 -7.79 17.29 -29.79
C ALA A 169 -9.28 17.15 -29.42
N GLY A 170 -10.07 16.41 -30.21
CA GLY A 170 -11.49 16.19 -29.96
C GLY A 170 -11.82 14.73 -29.61
N TYR A 171 -12.76 14.52 -28.69
CA TYR A 171 -13.22 13.17 -28.31
C TYR A 171 -13.69 12.32 -29.49
N LYS A 172 -14.32 12.94 -30.49
CA LYS A 172 -14.76 12.24 -31.71
C LYS A 172 -13.56 11.66 -32.48
N GLY A 173 -12.56 12.50 -32.77
CA GLY A 173 -11.38 12.07 -33.50
C GLY A 173 -10.58 11.04 -32.69
N LEU A 174 -10.51 11.20 -31.37
CA LEU A 174 -9.86 10.27 -30.47
C LEU A 174 -10.52 8.89 -30.51
N THR A 175 -11.86 8.85 -30.46
CA THR A 175 -12.66 7.61 -30.57
C THR A 175 -12.44 6.93 -31.92
N MET A 176 -12.40 7.69 -33.02
CA MET A 176 -12.13 7.16 -34.37
C MET A 176 -10.73 6.56 -34.44
N LYS A 177 -9.69 7.29 -34.02
CA LYS A 177 -8.30 6.81 -34.01
C LYS A 177 -8.11 5.59 -33.14
N LEU A 178 -8.78 5.50 -31.99
CA LEU A 178 -8.73 4.33 -31.13
C LEU A 178 -9.37 3.09 -31.79
N SER A 179 -10.52 3.26 -32.46
CA SER A 179 -11.16 2.19 -33.22
C SER A 179 -10.29 1.71 -34.38
N ASP A 180 -9.65 2.64 -35.10
CA ASP A 180 -8.73 2.32 -36.20
C ASP A 180 -7.46 1.62 -35.70
N TYR A 181 -6.92 2.07 -34.55
CA TYR A 181 -5.76 1.45 -33.91
C TYR A 181 -6.02 -0.01 -33.55
N SER A 182 -7.15 -0.29 -32.88
CA SER A 182 -7.55 -1.65 -32.48
C SER A 182 -7.63 -2.58 -33.70
N LYS A 183 -8.20 -2.10 -34.82
CA LYS A 183 -8.27 -2.84 -36.09
C LYS A 183 -6.90 -3.04 -36.74
N LYS A 184 -6.08 -1.98 -36.81
CA LYS A 184 -4.81 -1.97 -37.54
C LYS A 184 -3.76 -2.85 -36.87
N TYR A 185 -3.72 -2.84 -35.54
CA TYR A 185 -2.63 -3.49 -34.80
C TYR A 185 -3.02 -4.77 -34.08
N GLN A 186 -4.28 -5.22 -34.18
CA GLN A 186 -4.75 -6.50 -33.60
C GLN A 186 -4.38 -6.67 -32.11
N GLY A 187 -4.37 -5.58 -31.35
CA GLY A 187 -3.97 -5.58 -29.93
C GLY A 187 -2.46 -5.60 -29.67
N SER A 188 -1.61 -5.36 -30.68
CA SER A 188 -0.19 -5.02 -30.49
C SER A 188 -0.08 -3.53 -30.17
N PHE A 189 0.61 -3.23 -29.07
CA PHE A 189 0.86 -1.88 -28.59
C PHE A 189 2.34 -1.51 -28.73
N PRO A 190 2.68 -0.21 -28.76
CA PRO A 190 4.06 0.25 -28.65
C PRO A 190 4.65 -0.17 -27.29
N ASP A 191 5.98 -0.14 -27.16
CA ASP A 191 6.62 -0.35 -25.87
C ASP A 191 6.39 0.84 -24.95
N PHE A 192 5.34 0.75 -24.13
CA PHE A 192 5.00 1.68 -23.07
C PHE A 192 4.59 0.90 -21.82
N LYS A 193 4.66 1.56 -20.65
CA LYS A 193 4.18 0.99 -19.38
C LYS A 193 3.25 1.97 -18.69
N ILE A 194 2.10 1.46 -18.26
CA ILE A 194 1.17 2.12 -17.35
C ILE A 194 1.29 1.39 -16.02
N VAL A 195 1.71 2.10 -14.98
CA VAL A 195 1.69 1.58 -13.61
C VAL A 195 0.59 2.28 -12.83
N SER A 196 -0.33 1.50 -12.25
CA SER A 196 -1.45 2.00 -11.47
C SER A 196 -1.37 1.55 -10.02
N PHE A 197 -1.51 2.51 -9.12
CA PHE A 197 -1.72 2.28 -7.68
C PHE A 197 -3.22 2.21 -7.33
N ASN A 198 -4.10 2.47 -8.30
CA ASN A 198 -5.55 2.42 -8.12
C ASN A 198 -6.06 0.97 -8.18
N TYR A 199 -7.04 0.67 -7.31
CA TYR A 199 -7.76 -0.61 -7.31
C TYR A 199 -8.84 -0.70 -8.41
N THR A 200 -9.37 0.44 -8.85
CA THR A 200 -10.42 0.52 -9.87
C THR A 200 -9.84 0.30 -11.26
N ASP A 201 -10.68 -0.20 -12.15
CA ASP A 201 -10.26 -0.45 -13.52
C ASP A 201 -10.23 0.84 -14.36
N THR A 202 -9.10 1.56 -14.31
CA THR A 202 -8.93 2.86 -14.95
C THR A 202 -9.24 2.82 -16.44
N ILE A 203 -8.56 1.98 -17.25
CA ILE A 203 -8.70 1.99 -18.73
C ILE A 203 -10.13 1.64 -19.16
N SER A 204 -10.73 0.61 -18.57
CA SER A 204 -12.12 0.25 -18.86
C SER A 204 -13.10 1.39 -18.55
N ASN A 205 -12.86 2.16 -17.50
CA ASN A 205 -13.67 3.35 -17.21
C ASN A 205 -13.47 4.45 -18.25
N LEU A 206 -12.23 4.66 -18.73
CA LEU A 206 -11.94 5.62 -19.81
C LEU A 206 -12.65 5.23 -21.11
N VAL A 207 -12.58 3.96 -21.50
CA VAL A 207 -13.21 3.45 -22.72
C VAL A 207 -14.74 3.57 -22.64
N LYS A 208 -15.34 3.20 -21.52
CA LYS A 208 -16.79 3.37 -21.28
C LYS A 208 -17.21 4.84 -21.35
N PHE A 209 -16.37 5.76 -20.88
CA PHE A 209 -16.63 7.19 -21.01
C PHE A 209 -16.68 7.61 -22.47
N LEU A 210 -15.67 7.28 -23.28
CA LEU A 210 -15.64 7.62 -24.71
C LEU A 210 -16.84 7.02 -25.48
N GLN A 211 -17.20 5.78 -25.20
CA GLN A 211 -18.36 5.12 -25.81
C GLN A 211 -19.69 5.86 -25.52
N ARG A 212 -19.84 6.45 -24.32
CA ARG A 212 -21.06 7.21 -23.94
C ARG A 212 -21.24 8.51 -24.71
N ILE A 213 -20.17 9.08 -25.25
CA ILE A 213 -20.24 10.33 -26.03
C ILE A 213 -20.96 10.10 -27.39
N LYS A 214 -21.42 8.87 -27.68
CA LYS A 214 -22.27 8.49 -28.83
C LYS A 214 -21.64 8.86 -30.17
N PHE A 215 -20.47 8.30 -30.42
CA PHE A 215 -19.91 8.24 -31.76
C PHE A 215 -20.21 6.88 -32.38
N ASP A 216 -20.41 6.85 -33.70
CA ASP A 216 -20.84 5.69 -34.51
C ASP A 216 -19.82 4.52 -34.54
N SER A 217 -18.80 4.58 -33.69
CA SER A 217 -17.68 3.66 -33.61
C SER A 217 -17.68 2.91 -32.29
N ARG A 218 -17.77 1.58 -32.37
CA ARG A 218 -17.50 0.70 -31.24
C ARG A 218 -16.00 0.69 -30.93
N ILE A 219 -15.65 0.91 -29.67
CA ILE A 219 -14.29 0.74 -29.14
C ILE A 219 -14.28 -0.61 -28.43
N ASP A 220 -13.44 -1.54 -28.91
CA ASP A 220 -13.16 -2.81 -28.24
C ASP A 220 -11.73 -2.71 -27.67
N LEU A 221 -11.64 -2.27 -26.41
CA LEU A 221 -10.41 -2.20 -25.62
C LEU A 221 -10.76 -2.33 -24.13
N GLU A 222 -10.22 -3.35 -23.49
CA GLU A 222 -10.26 -3.56 -22.05
C GLU A 222 -8.84 -3.45 -21.47
N THR A 223 -8.72 -3.29 -20.15
CA THR A 223 -7.40 -3.21 -19.51
C THR A 223 -6.57 -4.47 -19.73
N ASP A 224 -7.21 -5.64 -19.73
CA ASP A 224 -6.54 -6.93 -19.92
C ASP A 224 -5.92 -7.07 -21.32
N ASP A 225 -6.43 -6.33 -22.31
CA ASP A 225 -5.85 -6.29 -23.66
C ASP A 225 -4.45 -5.64 -23.66
N LEU A 226 -4.14 -4.80 -22.67
CA LEU A 226 -2.82 -4.15 -22.54
C LEU A 226 -1.73 -5.11 -22.07
N LYS A 227 -2.08 -6.28 -21.50
CA LYS A 227 -1.14 -7.32 -21.05
C LYS A 227 0.00 -6.72 -20.20
N GLU A 228 1.25 -6.95 -20.59
CA GLU A 228 2.46 -6.48 -19.89
C GLU A 228 2.64 -4.94 -19.91
N ASN A 229 1.82 -4.20 -20.65
CA ASN A 229 1.86 -2.74 -20.67
C ASN A 229 1.03 -2.10 -19.55
N PHE A 230 0.26 -2.87 -18.79
CA PHE A 230 -0.48 -2.36 -17.63
C PHE A 230 -0.14 -3.17 -16.39
N TYR A 231 0.33 -2.49 -15.34
CA TYR A 231 0.74 -3.12 -14.09
C TYR A 231 0.06 -2.47 -12.89
N ARG A 232 -0.57 -3.27 -12.02
CA ARG A 232 -1.24 -2.81 -10.80
C ARG A 232 -0.39 -3.13 -9.58
N ILE A 233 0.09 -2.09 -8.88
CA ILE A 233 0.91 -2.26 -7.67
C ILE A 233 0.08 -2.80 -6.51
N HIS A 234 -1.16 -2.31 -6.38
CA HIS A 234 -2.06 -2.65 -5.27
C HIS A 234 -3.13 -3.70 -5.63
N GLY A 235 -2.99 -4.35 -6.78
CA GLY A 235 -3.98 -5.30 -7.29
C GLY A 235 -5.28 -4.62 -7.75
N ALA A 236 -6.41 -5.35 -7.75
CA ALA A 236 -7.67 -4.88 -8.30
C ALA A 236 -8.91 -5.31 -7.48
N LEU A 237 -9.99 -4.54 -7.60
CA LEU A 237 -11.26 -4.76 -6.86
C LEU A 237 -11.95 -6.10 -7.14
N ASP A 238 -11.69 -6.70 -8.29
CA ASP A 238 -12.31 -7.94 -8.78
C ASP A 238 -11.39 -9.16 -8.64
N SER A 239 -10.14 -8.97 -8.20
CA SER A 239 -9.18 -10.03 -7.93
C SER A 239 -8.65 -9.93 -6.50
N GLU A 240 -7.42 -9.46 -6.32
CA GLU A 240 -6.80 -9.27 -5.00
C GLU A 240 -6.56 -7.79 -4.73
N VAL A 241 -7.05 -7.32 -3.58
CA VAL A 241 -6.74 -6.00 -3.02
C VAL A 241 -5.55 -6.14 -2.09
N ILE A 242 -4.44 -5.49 -2.44
CA ILE A 242 -3.24 -5.39 -1.60
C ILE A 242 -3.41 -4.16 -0.72
N PHE A 243 -3.52 -4.41 0.58
CA PHE A 243 -3.79 -3.42 1.60
C PHE A 243 -3.14 -3.89 2.90
N GLY A 244 -2.46 -3.00 3.62
CA GLY A 244 -1.73 -3.35 4.83
C GLY A 244 -0.53 -2.46 5.09
N ILE A 245 0.48 -2.98 5.79
CA ILE A 245 1.70 -2.26 6.15
C ILE A 245 2.90 -2.80 5.37
N ASP A 246 3.97 -2.00 5.29
CA ASP A 246 5.19 -2.40 4.61
C ASP A 246 5.96 -3.48 5.38
N SER A 247 6.77 -4.25 4.64
CA SER A 247 7.42 -5.45 5.15
C SER A 247 8.52 -5.20 6.18
N GLU A 248 9.05 -3.98 6.24
CA GLU A 248 10.23 -3.64 7.06
C GLU A 248 9.89 -3.31 8.52
N CYS A 249 8.60 -3.19 8.86
CA CYS A 249 8.19 -2.88 10.23
C CYS A 249 8.48 -4.03 11.21
N ASP A 250 9.14 -3.72 12.33
CA ASP A 250 9.28 -4.64 13.47
C ASP A 250 7.93 -4.85 14.14
N ILE A 251 7.31 -6.00 13.87
CA ILE A 251 5.98 -6.39 14.37
C ILE A 251 6.00 -7.81 14.93
N PRO A 252 5.13 -8.14 15.89
CA PRO A 252 4.99 -9.52 16.36
C PRO A 252 4.63 -10.50 15.25
N ASN A 253 5.07 -11.76 15.37
CA ASN A 253 4.74 -12.82 14.41
C ASN A 253 3.22 -13.05 14.24
N ALA A 254 2.43 -12.78 15.28
CA ALA A 254 0.97 -12.86 15.21
C ALA A 254 0.38 -11.90 14.16
N PHE A 255 1.05 -10.78 13.91
CA PHE A 255 0.60 -9.70 13.05
C PHE A 255 1.19 -9.74 11.65
N ILE A 256 1.95 -10.79 11.30
CA ILE A 256 2.59 -10.93 10.00
C ILE A 256 1.59 -10.72 8.86
N SER A 257 0.34 -11.20 8.97
CA SER A 257 -0.70 -11.05 7.93
C SER A 257 -1.10 -9.62 7.61
N LEU A 258 -0.68 -8.62 8.41
CA LEU A 258 -0.84 -7.21 8.07
C LEU A 258 0.11 -6.76 6.96
N ARG A 259 1.21 -7.49 6.71
CA ARG A 259 2.22 -7.09 5.73
C ARG A 259 1.70 -7.26 4.31
N LYS A 260 1.86 -6.23 3.47
CA LYS A 260 1.59 -6.27 2.03
C LYS A 260 2.34 -7.41 1.35
N SER A 261 3.56 -7.73 1.79
CA SER A 261 4.40 -8.80 1.22
C SER A 261 3.79 -10.21 1.27
N ASN A 262 2.80 -10.47 2.14
CA ASN A 262 2.10 -11.76 2.13
C ASN A 262 1.04 -11.87 1.02
N HIS A 263 0.71 -10.75 0.39
CA HIS A 263 -0.23 -10.64 -0.73
C HIS A 263 0.49 -10.52 -2.08
N ILE A 264 1.81 -10.31 -2.07
CA ILE A 264 2.57 -10.13 -3.30
C ILE A 264 2.94 -11.51 -3.84
N SER A 265 2.39 -11.86 -5.01
CA SER A 265 3.08 -12.76 -5.93
C SER A 265 4.43 -12.10 -6.27
N ILE A 266 5.48 -12.60 -5.63
CA ILE A 266 6.92 -12.28 -5.74
C ILE A 266 7.27 -11.14 -6.72
N ASN A 267 7.85 -10.07 -6.16
CA ASN A 267 8.62 -9.01 -6.82
C ASN A 267 7.90 -7.74 -7.33
N ALA A 268 6.80 -7.29 -6.72
CA ALA A 268 6.14 -6.04 -7.14
C ALA A 268 7.05 -4.80 -7.08
N LYS A 269 7.83 -4.64 -6.01
CA LYS A 269 8.80 -3.55 -5.84
C LYS A 269 9.93 -3.63 -6.88
N GLN A 270 10.51 -4.82 -7.10
CA GLN A 270 11.54 -5.01 -8.13
C GLN A 270 10.99 -4.79 -9.53
N ARG A 271 9.82 -5.35 -9.87
CA ARG A 271 9.21 -5.16 -11.19
C ARG A 271 8.93 -3.69 -11.46
N PHE A 272 8.50 -2.95 -10.44
CA PHE A 272 8.34 -1.51 -10.54
C PHE A 272 9.68 -0.80 -10.74
N SER A 273 10.70 -1.13 -9.94
CA SER A 273 12.09 -0.63 -10.10
C SER A 273 12.63 -0.92 -11.50
N ASP A 274 12.46 -2.13 -12.03
CA ASP A 274 12.86 -2.50 -13.38
C ASP A 274 12.15 -1.65 -14.44
N ILE A 275 10.85 -1.36 -14.27
CA ILE A 275 10.09 -0.50 -15.20
C ILE A 275 10.66 0.92 -15.18
N ILE A 276 10.82 1.53 -14.01
CA ILE A 276 11.23 2.94 -13.90
C ILE A 276 12.70 3.14 -14.29
N GLU A 277 13.59 2.19 -13.98
CA GLU A 277 15.01 2.27 -14.31
C GLU A 277 15.29 2.12 -15.81
N ASN A 278 14.45 1.38 -16.53
CA ASN A 278 14.55 1.22 -17.98
C ASN A 278 13.72 2.24 -18.78
N SER A 279 13.02 3.14 -18.10
CA SER A 279 12.18 4.16 -18.76
C SER A 279 13.00 5.38 -19.19
N LYS A 280 12.76 5.86 -20.42
CA LYS A 280 13.34 7.12 -20.92
C LYS A 280 12.62 8.35 -20.37
N ARG A 281 11.30 8.25 -20.24
CA ARG A 281 10.43 9.28 -19.69
C ARG A 281 9.41 8.63 -18.76
N ILE A 282 9.18 9.26 -17.61
CA ILE A 282 8.14 8.88 -16.65
C ILE A 282 7.20 10.06 -16.48
N ILE A 283 5.91 9.80 -16.62
CA ILE A 283 4.85 10.78 -16.41
C ILE A 283 4.09 10.37 -15.16
N ILE A 284 4.07 11.24 -14.16
CA ILE A 284 3.38 11.02 -12.87
C ILE A 284 2.14 11.91 -12.87
N PHE A 285 0.97 11.30 -12.69
CA PHE A 285 -0.30 12.00 -12.70
C PHE A 285 -1.23 11.46 -11.61
N GLY A 286 -1.83 12.37 -10.84
CA GLY A 286 -2.84 12.03 -9.82
C GLY A 286 -2.30 11.14 -8.70
N HIS A 287 -1.00 11.21 -8.41
CA HIS A 287 -0.34 10.32 -7.46
C HIS A 287 0.55 11.11 -6.49
N SER A 288 0.32 10.92 -5.19
CA SER A 288 1.09 11.53 -4.10
C SER A 288 2.31 10.68 -3.78
N ILE A 289 3.39 10.85 -4.52
CA ILE A 289 4.60 10.01 -4.37
C ILE A 289 5.34 10.19 -3.04
N TYR A 290 5.00 11.19 -2.23
CA TYR A 290 5.68 11.51 -0.98
C TYR A 290 5.09 10.78 0.24
N GLY A 291 3.99 10.05 0.07
CA GLY A 291 3.37 9.24 1.11
C GLY A 291 4.02 7.86 1.27
N ILE A 292 3.21 6.87 1.62
CA ILE A 292 3.66 5.48 1.83
C ILE A 292 4.24 4.88 0.54
N ASP A 293 3.77 5.33 -0.62
CA ASP A 293 4.26 4.85 -1.91
C ASP A 293 5.65 5.38 -2.28
N TYR A 294 6.23 6.33 -1.53
CA TYR A 294 7.58 6.87 -1.81
C TYR A 294 8.65 5.78 -1.88
N GLU A 295 8.53 4.73 -1.07
CA GLU A 295 9.52 3.65 -1.03
C GLU A 295 9.67 2.91 -2.37
N TYR A 296 8.66 2.96 -3.24
CA TYR A 296 8.75 2.43 -4.60
C TYR A 296 9.63 3.30 -5.51
N TYR A 297 9.75 4.59 -5.21
CA TYR A 297 10.45 5.58 -6.01
C TYR A 297 11.82 5.99 -5.44
N ALA A 298 12.07 5.76 -4.15
CA ALA A 298 13.23 6.29 -3.42
C ALA A 298 14.56 6.07 -4.16
N ASP A 299 14.88 4.81 -4.47
CA ASP A 299 16.13 4.47 -5.17
C ASP A 299 16.25 5.17 -6.53
N PHE A 300 15.16 5.21 -7.30
CA PHE A 300 15.13 5.83 -8.61
C PHE A 300 15.28 7.36 -8.56
N LEU A 301 14.59 8.01 -7.61
CA LEU A 301 14.65 9.46 -7.44
C LEU A 301 16.02 9.92 -6.93
N GLU A 302 16.71 9.09 -6.16
CA GLU A 302 18.04 9.39 -5.61
C GLU A 302 19.19 9.07 -6.59
N LYS A 303 19.09 7.97 -7.36
CA LYS A 303 20.26 7.37 -8.06
C LYS A 303 20.27 7.52 -9.58
N ASN A 304 19.12 7.53 -10.26
CA ASN A 304 19.06 7.47 -11.73
C ASN A 304 18.84 8.87 -12.36
N LYS A 305 19.77 9.31 -13.20
CA LYS A 305 19.84 10.71 -13.69
C LYS A 305 19.46 10.92 -15.15
N ASP A 306 19.33 9.86 -15.96
CA ASP A 306 19.15 10.00 -17.41
C ASP A 306 17.69 9.91 -17.87
N THR A 307 16.78 9.54 -16.95
CA THR A 307 15.33 9.50 -17.20
C THR A 307 14.69 10.87 -17.01
N GLU A 308 13.90 11.32 -17.98
CA GLU A 308 13.04 12.49 -17.84
C GLU A 308 11.86 12.18 -16.90
N VAL A 309 11.63 13.01 -15.89
CA VAL A 309 10.46 12.89 -15.00
C VAL A 309 9.58 14.11 -15.16
N VAL A 310 8.32 13.87 -15.53
CA VAL A 310 7.30 14.89 -15.69
C VAL A 310 6.20 14.64 -14.65
N VAL A 311 5.98 15.60 -13.77
CA VAL A 311 4.91 15.59 -12.77
C VAL A 311 3.80 16.50 -13.25
N ILE A 312 2.62 15.91 -13.44
CA ILE A 312 1.43 16.62 -13.84
C ILE A 312 0.66 17.05 -12.60
N TYR A 313 0.48 18.36 -12.43
CA TYR A 313 -0.12 18.94 -11.24
C TYR A 313 -1.38 19.74 -11.57
N HIS A 314 -2.33 19.80 -10.63
CA HIS A 314 -3.64 20.45 -10.82
C HIS A 314 -3.86 21.67 -9.91
N ASN A 315 -2.95 21.92 -8.97
CA ASN A 315 -2.96 23.13 -8.14
C ASN A 315 -1.52 23.50 -7.73
N GLU A 316 -1.27 24.79 -7.55
CA GLU A 316 0.06 25.28 -7.16
C GLU A 316 0.45 24.87 -5.73
N ASP A 317 -0.53 24.72 -4.83
CA ASP A 317 -0.26 24.32 -3.45
C ASP A 317 0.25 22.88 -3.37
N GLY A 318 -0.37 21.94 -4.09
CA GLY A 318 0.08 20.54 -4.15
C GLY A 318 1.39 20.38 -4.90
N LYS A 319 1.67 21.23 -5.90
CA LYS A 319 3.00 21.30 -6.52
C LYS A 319 4.07 21.72 -5.50
N LYS A 320 3.83 22.78 -4.74
CA LYS A 320 4.78 23.25 -3.71
C LYS A 320 4.97 22.21 -2.61
N GLU A 321 3.90 21.55 -2.19
CA GLU A 321 3.97 20.45 -1.23
C GLU A 321 4.89 19.33 -1.74
N PHE A 322 4.69 18.91 -3.00
CA PHE A 322 5.55 17.94 -3.66
C PHE A 322 7.01 18.39 -3.73
N GLU A 323 7.27 19.64 -4.16
CA GLU A 323 8.63 20.20 -4.26
C GLU A 323 9.34 20.20 -2.90
N ASN A 324 8.66 20.66 -1.85
CA ASN A 324 9.18 20.67 -0.49
C ASN A 324 9.50 19.25 0.02
N GLU A 325 8.63 18.28 -0.24
CA GLU A 325 8.86 16.89 0.17
C GLU A 325 10.04 16.25 -0.56
N MET A 326 10.21 16.54 -1.85
CA MET A 326 11.39 16.09 -2.61
C MET A 326 12.68 16.72 -2.05
N GLU A 327 12.65 18.02 -1.74
CA GLU A 327 13.80 18.73 -1.14
C GLU A 327 14.14 18.19 0.26
N ASN A 328 13.13 18.00 1.12
CA ASN A 328 13.29 17.45 2.47
C ASN A 328 13.92 16.05 2.47
N ARG A 329 13.63 15.27 1.42
CA ARG A 329 14.20 13.93 1.21
C ARG A 329 15.54 13.94 0.48
N GLY A 330 16.07 15.11 0.13
CA GLY A 330 17.38 15.26 -0.52
C GLY A 330 17.40 14.84 -1.99
N VAL A 331 16.24 14.86 -2.67
CA VAL A 331 16.15 14.53 -4.09
C VAL A 331 16.80 15.64 -4.92
N MET A 332 17.91 15.31 -5.58
CA MET A 332 18.72 16.29 -6.33
C MET A 332 18.46 16.29 -7.85
N ARG A 333 17.57 15.42 -8.34
CA ARG A 333 17.29 15.31 -9.77
C ARG A 333 16.40 16.45 -10.27
N SER A 334 16.50 16.75 -11.56
CA SER A 334 15.55 17.65 -12.21
C SER A 334 14.21 16.94 -12.41
N ILE A 335 13.13 17.63 -12.04
CA ILE A 335 11.74 17.21 -12.25
C ILE A 335 11.06 18.32 -13.06
N ASN A 336 10.45 17.94 -14.17
CA ASN A 336 9.63 18.84 -14.99
C ASN A 336 8.21 18.85 -14.42
N TYR A 337 7.59 20.03 -14.37
CA TYR A 337 6.23 20.19 -13.85
C TYR A 337 5.32 20.73 -14.94
N GLU A 338 4.23 20.03 -15.21
CA GLU A 338 3.24 20.41 -16.22
C GLU A 338 1.88 20.64 -15.59
N TYR A 339 1.32 21.83 -15.80
CA TYR A 339 0.02 22.19 -15.22
C TYR A 339 -1.12 21.60 -16.05
N ILE A 340 -2.00 20.83 -15.41
CA ILE A 340 -3.13 20.19 -16.10
C ILE A 340 -4.31 21.14 -16.24
N VAL A 341 -4.30 21.89 -17.33
CA VAL A 341 -5.41 22.75 -17.75
C VAL A 341 -5.63 22.59 -19.25
N ILE A 342 -6.90 22.69 -19.68
CA ILE A 342 -7.23 22.78 -21.11
C ILE A 342 -6.51 24.01 -21.69
N SER A 343 -5.46 23.75 -22.46
CA SER A 343 -4.60 24.78 -23.06
C SER A 343 -3.91 24.21 -24.30
N ASP A 344 -3.50 25.10 -25.21
CA ASP A 344 -2.73 24.71 -26.40
C ASP A 344 -1.42 23.99 -26.02
N HIS A 345 -0.80 24.41 -24.90
CA HIS A 345 0.41 23.76 -24.37
C HIS A 345 0.15 22.31 -23.93
N PHE A 346 -0.93 22.05 -23.19
CA PHE A 346 -1.31 20.69 -22.79
C PHE A 346 -1.63 19.79 -24.00
N PHE A 347 -2.32 20.34 -24.99
CA PHE A 347 -2.63 19.62 -26.23
C PHE A 347 -1.37 19.30 -27.03
N GLU A 348 -0.43 20.24 -27.15
CA GLU A 348 0.84 20.00 -27.83
C GLU A 348 1.71 18.98 -27.06
N PHE A 349 1.71 19.04 -25.71
CA PHE A 349 2.35 18.02 -24.88
C PHE A 349 1.81 16.62 -25.17
N CYS A 350 0.49 16.45 -25.15
CA CYS A 350 -0.16 15.17 -25.45
C CYS A 350 0.13 14.70 -26.88
N LYS A 351 0.14 15.61 -27.85
CA LYS A 351 0.46 15.32 -29.25
C LYS A 351 1.90 14.83 -29.40
N ASN A 352 2.86 15.54 -28.79
CA ASN A 352 4.28 15.20 -28.86
C ASN A 352 4.55 13.80 -28.31
N ILE A 353 3.95 13.45 -27.16
CA ILE A 353 4.06 12.09 -26.60
C ILE A 353 3.57 11.04 -27.60
N ALA A 354 2.41 11.28 -28.21
CA ALA A 354 1.83 10.32 -29.15
C ALA A 354 2.67 10.15 -30.41
N GLU A 355 3.20 11.25 -30.96
CA GLU A 355 4.06 11.23 -32.14
C GLU A 355 5.40 10.54 -31.84
N GLU A 356 6.02 10.83 -30.70
CA GLU A 356 7.24 10.13 -30.25
C GLU A 356 7.00 8.62 -30.14
N GLN A 357 5.89 8.21 -29.52
CA GLN A 357 5.58 6.79 -29.33
C GLN A 357 5.31 6.07 -30.66
N GLN A 358 4.62 6.73 -31.61
CA GLN A 358 4.42 6.19 -32.95
C GLN A 358 5.75 6.01 -33.69
N LEU A 359 6.65 7.00 -33.61
CA LEU A 359 7.97 6.94 -34.23
C LEU A 359 8.82 5.79 -33.68
N PHE A 360 8.73 5.49 -32.38
CA PHE A 360 9.39 4.32 -31.80
C PHE A 360 8.78 3.02 -32.32
N PHE A 361 7.45 2.92 -32.33
CA PHE A 361 6.75 1.71 -32.75
C PHE A 361 7.00 1.35 -34.22
N GLU A 362 7.11 2.34 -35.09
CA GLU A 362 7.40 2.12 -36.51
C GLU A 362 8.85 1.72 -36.77
N LYS A 363 9.79 2.01 -35.85
CA LYS A 363 11.19 1.61 -35.97
C LYS A 363 11.47 0.19 -35.46
N GLU A 364 10.61 -0.34 -34.60
CA GLU A 364 10.73 -1.67 -33.99
C GLU A 364 10.02 -2.78 -34.78
N LYS A 365 9.20 -2.42 -35.76
CA LYS A 365 8.58 -3.33 -36.73
C LYS A 365 9.39 -3.42 -38.01
#